data_AF-A0AAE0SG31-F1
#
_entry.id   AF-A0AAE0SG31-F1
#
_cell.length_a   1.000
_cell.length_b   1.000
_cell.length_c   1.000
_cell.angle_alpha   90.00
_cell.angle_beta   90.00
_cell.angle_gamma   90.00
#
_symmetry.space_group_name_H-M   'P 1'
#
loop_
_entity.id
_entity.type
_entity.pdbx_description
1 polymer ?
#
loop_
_entity_poly.entity_id
_entity_poly.type
_entity_poly.pdbx_seq_one_letter_code
_entity_poly.pdbx_strand_id
1 'polypeptide(L)'
;MKSKSVSSSASLPPTKPRAYHKLFTMVTGVYILIQCCLPYSHGITKGNNAWTKGLYGYSWDMMVHSWSLQHVRVTYNDLTSGETGYLNPMAWSKDSRWTHQPDMAKQYAACIANHLQKYNMKSVKLNFDVWRSLNKRFQQRIYDPRVDMLTADWSLFRKTPWIMPLLVDLSDWRTKLQEIEKSLMETSSNADVVFVADFPGLFLENFVHIDLKNTSITLLKGEVTVEIQGHNFTLKEGDKMQLPFDEFHIVHTVSTEPSCYMYIFVNTTEVEFQRNLTLYEQMINHTITQSEIEGNGTLMDILNGIKLRQYQQVLQDRFIQKETSEMSLWQQFNWFINSKYNIVSRSFKFLLGALKSIITRQPFEEIMNKTSETELAAKNNQDTEQIYAVF
;
A
#
# COMPACT_ATOMS: atom_id res chain seq x y z
N MET A 1 44.81 -55.68 46.65
CA MET A 1 43.63 -54.99 47.23
C MET A 1 43.97 -53.54 47.51
N LYS A 2 43.42 -52.59 46.74
CA LYS A 2 43.21 -51.19 47.14
C LYS A 2 41.91 -50.76 46.45
N SER A 3 40.81 -50.68 47.19
CA SER A 3 39.56 -50.11 46.67
C SER A 3 39.74 -48.60 46.57
N LYS A 4 39.48 -48.04 45.38
CA LYS A 4 39.31 -46.60 45.22
C LYS A 4 37.88 -46.27 45.64
N SER A 5 37.71 -45.69 46.82
CA SER A 5 36.46 -45.03 47.21
C SER A 5 36.35 -43.73 46.40
N VAL A 6 35.53 -43.74 45.34
CA VAL A 6 35.10 -42.53 44.64
C VAL A 6 33.98 -41.91 45.48
N SER A 7 34.34 -40.96 46.35
CA SER A 7 33.35 -40.09 46.99
C SER A 7 33.03 -38.93 46.05
N SER A 8 32.04 -39.10 45.16
CA SER A 8 31.41 -37.95 44.51
C SER A 8 30.38 -37.38 45.49
N SER A 9 30.76 -36.36 46.24
CA SER A 9 29.82 -35.50 46.95
C SER A 9 29.06 -34.66 45.93
N ALA A 10 28.07 -35.25 45.27
CA ALA A 10 27.08 -34.48 44.53
C ALA A 10 26.33 -33.61 45.54
N SER A 11 26.72 -32.33 45.63
CA SER A 11 26.05 -31.36 46.49
C SER A 11 24.58 -31.30 46.07
N LEU A 12 23.68 -31.63 46.99
CA LEU A 12 22.24 -31.58 46.75
C LEU A 12 21.84 -30.19 46.24
N PRO A 13 21.00 -30.09 45.20
CA PRO A 13 20.58 -28.81 44.67
C PRO A 13 19.89 -27.99 45.78
N PRO A 14 20.12 -26.66 45.83
CA PRO A 14 19.56 -25.82 46.86
C PRO A 14 18.03 -25.90 46.86
N THR A 15 17.45 -26.27 48.00
CA THR A 15 15.99 -26.49 48.18
C THR A 15 15.17 -25.20 48.25
N LYS A 16 15.82 -24.03 48.32
CA LYS A 16 15.14 -22.72 48.38
C LYS A 16 15.43 -21.90 47.11
N PRO A 17 14.41 -21.24 46.53
CA PRO A 17 14.60 -20.43 45.34
C PRO A 17 15.47 -19.21 45.65
N ARG A 18 16.65 -19.17 45.01
CA ARG A 18 17.54 -18.00 44.96
C ARG A 18 16.86 -16.79 44.31
N ALA A 19 17.41 -15.59 44.55
CA ALA A 19 16.84 -14.33 44.07
C ALA A 19 16.65 -14.26 42.54
N TYR A 20 17.59 -14.80 41.76
CA TYR A 20 17.45 -14.84 40.29
C TYR A 20 16.30 -15.74 39.82
N HIS A 21 15.99 -16.83 40.53
CA HIS A 21 14.82 -17.64 40.22
C HIS A 21 13.53 -16.84 40.44
N LYS A 22 13.45 -16.09 41.56
CA LYS A 22 12.29 -15.23 41.85
C LYS A 22 12.14 -14.11 40.82
N LEU A 23 13.24 -13.49 40.42
CA LEU A 23 13.25 -12.47 39.37
C LEU A 23 12.81 -13.06 38.03
N PHE A 24 13.37 -14.20 37.64
CA PHE A 24 13.02 -14.89 36.40
C PHE A 24 11.54 -15.27 36.38
N THR A 25 11.00 -15.82 37.47
CA THR A 25 9.57 -16.12 37.61
C THR A 25 8.72 -14.85 37.48
N MET A 26 9.11 -13.74 38.10
CA MET A 26 8.39 -12.47 37.98
C MET A 26 8.39 -11.94 36.54
N VAL A 27 9.55 -11.88 35.89
CA VAL A 27 9.68 -11.44 34.49
C VAL A 27 8.88 -12.34 33.56
N THR A 28 8.93 -13.67 33.77
CA THR A 28 8.16 -14.63 32.98
C THR A 28 6.66 -14.45 33.20
N GLY A 29 6.23 -14.22 34.45
CA GLY A 29 4.83 -13.95 34.77
C GLY A 29 4.33 -12.66 34.11
N VAL A 30 5.12 -11.59 34.15
CA VAL A 30 4.81 -10.33 33.45
C VAL A 30 4.74 -10.54 31.94
N TYR A 31 5.68 -11.29 31.37
CA TYR A 31 5.68 -11.61 29.94
C TYR A 31 4.40 -12.37 29.54
N ILE A 32 4.03 -13.42 30.28
CA ILE A 32 2.79 -14.17 30.03
C ILE A 32 1.58 -13.25 30.13
N LEU A 33 1.52 -12.40 31.16
CA LEU A 33 0.42 -11.43 31.32
C LEU A 33 0.33 -10.49 30.12
N ILE A 34 1.44 -9.93 29.65
CA ILE A 34 1.50 -9.07 28.47
C ILE A 34 0.99 -9.83 27.23
N GLN A 35 1.47 -11.06 27.00
CA GLN A 35 1.05 -11.88 25.86
C GLN A 35 -0.44 -12.24 25.91
N CYS A 36 -1.01 -12.43 27.10
CA CYS A 36 -2.45 -12.69 27.25
C CYS A 36 -3.30 -11.42 27.11
N CYS A 37 -2.82 -10.26 27.58
CA CYS A 37 -3.60 -9.02 27.62
C CYS A 37 -3.52 -8.18 26.33
N LEU A 38 -2.36 -8.13 25.65
CA LEU A 38 -2.18 -7.32 24.44
C LEU A 38 -3.17 -7.66 23.31
N PRO A 39 -3.51 -8.94 23.04
CA PRO A 39 -4.54 -9.30 22.08
C PRO A 39 -5.89 -8.62 22.33
N TYR A 40 -6.22 -8.35 23.60
CA TYR A 40 -7.47 -7.73 24.05
C TYR A 40 -7.32 -6.23 24.39
N SER A 41 -6.30 -5.56 23.83
CA SER A 41 -6.01 -4.12 24.04
C SER A 41 -7.15 -3.16 23.65
N HIS A 42 -8.20 -3.67 23.00
CA HIS A 42 -9.44 -2.98 22.60
C HIS A 42 -10.00 -1.99 23.62
N GLY A 43 -10.00 -2.35 24.91
CA GLY A 43 -10.53 -1.52 25.98
C GLY A 43 -9.58 -0.42 26.47
N ILE A 44 -8.27 -0.60 26.25
CA ILE A 44 -7.21 0.22 26.84
C ILE A 44 -6.75 1.30 25.84
N THR A 45 -6.39 0.91 24.62
CA THR A 45 -5.72 1.79 23.65
C THR A 45 -6.70 2.46 22.70
N LYS A 46 -7.69 3.18 23.23
CA LYS A 46 -8.76 3.80 22.41
C LYS A 46 -8.26 4.91 21.47
N GLY A 47 -7.12 5.53 21.75
CA GLY A 47 -6.58 6.65 20.96
C GLY A 47 -5.81 6.26 19.72
N ASN A 48 -5.41 4.99 19.62
CA ASN A 48 -4.71 4.46 18.43
C ASN A 48 -5.70 3.90 17.41
N ASN A 49 -6.95 3.74 17.84
CA ASN A 49 -8.02 3.16 17.04
C ASN A 49 -8.57 4.24 16.12
N ALA A 50 -8.31 4.14 14.80
CA ALA A 50 -9.09 4.84 13.82
C ALA A 50 -10.45 4.13 13.62
N TRP A 51 -10.51 3.17 12.70
CA TRP A 51 -11.72 2.36 12.45
C TRP A 51 -11.61 0.92 12.96
N THR A 52 -10.41 0.49 13.33
CA THR A 52 -10.14 -0.82 13.91
C THR A 52 -10.08 -0.70 15.42
N LYS A 53 -10.42 -1.79 16.11
CA LYS A 53 -10.33 -1.81 17.58
C LYS A 53 -8.94 -2.32 17.97
N GLY A 54 -8.36 -1.71 18.99
CA GLY A 54 -7.11 -2.15 19.59
C GLY A 54 -5.84 -1.69 18.87
N LEU A 55 -4.71 -2.00 19.50
CA LEU A 55 -3.39 -1.62 19.00
C LEU A 55 -3.05 -2.42 17.74
N TYR A 56 -2.93 -1.75 16.60
CA TYR A 56 -2.51 -2.36 15.34
C TYR A 56 -1.15 -3.05 15.52
N GLY A 57 -1.03 -4.32 15.14
CA GLY A 57 0.16 -5.15 15.41
C GLY A 57 -0.03 -6.17 16.53
N TYR A 58 -0.91 -5.87 17.49
CA TYR A 58 -1.03 -6.63 18.73
C TYR A 58 -2.43 -7.11 19.04
N SER A 59 -3.46 -6.51 18.42
CA SER A 59 -4.84 -6.98 18.55
C SER A 59 -5.06 -8.30 17.80
N TRP A 60 -5.92 -9.16 18.34
CA TRP A 60 -6.23 -10.46 17.74
C TRP A 60 -6.89 -10.36 16.35
N ASP A 61 -7.57 -9.25 16.06
CA ASP A 61 -8.31 -8.99 14.81
C ASP A 61 -7.47 -8.25 13.76
N MET A 62 -6.17 -8.04 13.98
CA MET A 62 -5.34 -7.26 13.06
C MET A 62 -5.38 -7.80 11.61
N MET A 63 -5.31 -9.12 11.41
CA MET A 63 -5.22 -9.72 10.07
C MET A 63 -6.54 -9.73 9.29
N VAL A 64 -7.67 -9.27 9.86
CA VAL A 64 -8.97 -9.24 9.15
C VAL A 64 -9.24 -7.90 8.45
N HIS A 65 -8.23 -7.03 8.37
CA HIS A 65 -8.34 -5.67 7.84
C HIS A 65 -7.47 -5.48 6.60
N SER A 66 -8.12 -5.25 5.46
CA SER A 66 -7.51 -4.77 4.23
C SER A 66 -7.81 -3.28 4.09
N TRP A 67 -6.77 -2.48 3.91
CA TRP A 67 -6.88 -1.05 3.74
C TRP A 67 -6.45 -0.64 2.34
N SER A 68 -7.21 0.25 1.71
CA SER A 68 -6.82 0.92 0.47
C SER A 68 -6.73 2.42 0.70
N LEU A 69 -5.66 3.04 0.20
CA LEU A 69 -5.43 4.49 0.25
C LEU A 69 -5.70 5.06 -1.14
N GLN A 70 -6.64 5.99 -1.26
CA GLN A 70 -6.98 6.57 -2.56
C GLN A 70 -6.43 7.99 -2.72
N HIS A 71 -6.78 8.87 -1.78
CA HIS A 71 -6.49 10.29 -1.88
C HIS A 71 -5.90 10.80 -0.57
N VAL A 72 -4.84 11.61 -0.70
CA VAL A 72 -4.16 12.26 0.41
C VAL A 72 -3.85 13.68 0.02
N ARG A 73 -4.33 14.62 0.81
CA ARG A 73 -4.06 16.04 0.64
C ARG A 73 -3.64 16.62 1.99
N VAL A 74 -2.48 17.25 1.99
CA VAL A 74 -1.94 17.95 3.16
C VAL A 74 -1.87 19.42 2.81
N THR A 75 -2.62 20.22 3.55
CA THR A 75 -2.69 21.68 3.35
C THR A 75 -2.01 22.36 4.51
N TYR A 76 -1.21 23.39 4.22
CA TYR A 76 -0.67 24.30 5.22
C TYR A 76 -1.34 25.67 5.08
N ASN A 77 -1.49 26.33 6.21
CA ASN A 77 -1.89 27.73 6.29
C ASN A 77 -0.88 28.43 7.20
N ASP A 78 -0.09 29.35 6.64
CA ASP A 78 0.82 30.18 7.41
C ASP A 78 0.04 31.35 8.04
N LEU A 79 -0.01 31.36 9.36
CA LEU A 79 -0.73 32.37 10.13
C LEU A 79 -0.04 33.74 10.11
N THR A 80 1.22 33.82 9.67
CA THR A 80 1.96 35.09 9.57
C THR A 80 1.75 35.79 8.23
N SER A 81 1.86 35.05 7.12
CA SER A 81 1.65 35.60 5.77
C SER A 81 0.19 35.53 5.32
N GLY A 82 -0.61 34.63 5.91
CA GLY A 82 -1.94 34.26 5.41
C GLY A 82 -1.90 33.35 4.18
N GLU A 83 -0.71 32.90 3.75
CA GLU A 83 -0.56 32.05 2.57
C GLU A 83 -1.01 30.62 2.87
N THR A 84 -1.80 30.07 1.97
CA THR A 84 -2.25 28.68 2.02
C THR A 84 -1.72 27.92 0.82
N GLY A 85 -1.28 26.69 1.04
CA GLY A 85 -0.81 25.84 -0.05
C GLY A 85 -0.87 24.36 0.26
N TYR A 86 -0.43 23.58 -0.72
CA TYR A 86 -0.43 22.12 -0.64
C TYR A 86 0.98 21.59 -0.47
N LEU A 87 1.12 20.57 0.36
CA LEU A 87 2.37 19.86 0.58
C LEU A 87 2.29 18.47 -0.05
N ASN A 88 3.39 18.03 -0.65
CA ASN A 88 3.53 16.64 -1.08
C ASN A 88 3.49 15.72 0.16
N PRO A 89 2.48 14.84 0.30
CA PRO A 89 2.34 13.98 1.47
C PRO A 89 3.48 12.98 1.68
N MET A 90 4.30 12.73 0.66
CA MET A 90 5.42 11.78 0.72
C MET A 90 6.79 12.47 0.85
N ALA A 91 6.83 13.80 0.93
CA ALA A 91 8.10 14.55 0.97
C ALA A 91 8.96 14.21 2.20
N TRP A 92 8.33 13.98 3.36
CA TRP A 92 9.04 13.74 4.63
C TRP A 92 8.71 12.40 5.29
N SER A 93 7.88 11.57 4.67
CA SER A 93 7.65 10.18 5.07
C SER A 93 7.53 9.30 3.84
N LYS A 94 8.39 8.29 3.74
CA LYS A 94 8.25 7.22 2.74
C LYS A 94 7.13 6.23 3.10
N ASP A 95 6.70 6.25 4.36
CA ASP A 95 5.67 5.37 4.89
C ASP A 95 4.31 6.07 4.88
N SER A 96 3.26 5.35 4.49
CA SER A 96 1.89 5.84 4.48
C SER A 96 1.11 5.46 5.73
N ARG A 97 1.71 4.82 6.75
CA ARG A 97 1.01 4.41 7.99
C ARG A 97 0.36 5.57 8.75
N TRP A 98 0.94 6.76 8.69
CA TRP A 98 0.34 7.97 9.29
C TRP A 98 -1.04 8.33 8.70
N THR A 99 -1.39 7.81 7.51
CA THR A 99 -2.70 8.04 6.89
C THR A 99 -3.85 7.40 7.66
N HIS A 100 -3.59 6.49 8.60
CA HIS A 100 -4.65 5.84 9.39
C HIS A 100 -4.34 5.62 10.86
N GLN A 101 -3.15 6.00 11.28
CA GLN A 101 -2.72 5.90 12.67
C GLN A 101 -2.69 7.31 13.25
N PRO A 102 -3.59 7.64 14.20
CA PRO A 102 -3.74 9.01 14.70
C PRO A 102 -2.46 9.55 15.36
N ASP A 103 -1.72 8.70 16.07
CA ASP A 103 -0.45 9.03 16.71
C ASP A 103 0.63 9.38 15.68
N MET A 104 0.73 8.58 14.62
CA MET A 104 1.65 8.84 13.52
C MET A 104 1.27 10.08 12.73
N ALA A 105 -0.03 10.40 12.58
CA ALA A 105 -0.47 11.65 11.97
C ALA A 105 -0.01 12.87 12.77
N LYS A 106 -0.11 12.83 14.10
CA LYS A 106 0.44 13.86 15.00
C LYS A 106 1.95 14.01 14.86
N GLN A 107 2.67 12.89 14.85
CA GLN A 107 4.13 12.89 14.65
C GLN A 107 4.51 13.46 13.29
N TYR A 108 3.76 13.12 12.23
CA TYR A 108 3.99 13.62 10.90
C TYR A 108 3.74 15.12 10.78
N ALA A 109 2.65 15.62 11.38
CA ALA A 109 2.38 17.06 11.45
C ALA A 109 3.51 17.81 12.17
N ALA A 110 3.98 17.32 13.32
CA ALA A 110 5.12 17.92 14.03
C ALA A 110 6.42 17.89 13.19
N CYS A 111 6.66 16.80 12.45
CA CYS A 111 7.78 16.68 11.53
C CYS A 111 7.72 17.75 10.42
N ILE A 112 6.55 17.95 9.81
CA ILE A 112 6.31 18.98 8.80
C ILE A 112 6.59 20.36 9.40
N ALA A 113 5.99 20.70 10.55
CA ALA A 113 6.17 21.99 11.18
C ALA A 113 7.65 22.30 11.48
N ASN A 114 8.41 21.32 11.97
CA ASN A 114 9.85 21.48 12.20
C ASN A 114 10.64 21.71 10.90
N HIS A 115 10.20 21.13 9.77
CA HIS A 115 10.83 21.39 8.48
C HIS A 115 10.46 22.77 7.92
N LEU A 116 9.20 23.18 8.06
CA LEU A 116 8.71 24.48 7.58
C LEU A 116 9.38 25.66 8.32
N GLN A 117 9.80 25.48 9.58
CA GLN A 117 10.61 26.47 10.29
C GLN A 117 11.91 26.84 9.57
N LYS A 118 12.51 25.92 8.80
CA LYS A 118 13.72 26.19 7.99
C LYS A 118 13.45 27.14 6.82
N TYR A 119 12.18 27.29 6.44
CA TYR A 119 11.71 28.17 5.38
C TYR A 119 11.04 29.44 5.94
N ASN A 120 11.39 29.85 7.16
CA ASN A 120 10.82 31.00 7.88
C ASN A 120 9.32 30.90 8.22
N MET A 121 8.66 29.77 7.97
CA MET A 121 7.28 29.53 8.36
C MET A 121 7.24 28.99 9.80
N LYS A 122 7.13 29.90 10.77
CA LYS A 122 7.14 29.53 12.21
C LYS A 122 5.78 29.20 12.78
N SER A 123 4.71 29.81 12.26
CA SER A 123 3.35 29.66 12.78
C SER A 123 2.45 29.10 11.69
N VAL A 124 2.42 27.78 11.57
CA VAL A 124 1.62 27.08 10.55
C VAL A 124 0.47 26.32 11.19
N LYS A 125 -0.64 26.26 10.49
CA LYS A 125 -1.76 25.34 10.73
C LYS A 125 -1.73 24.25 9.66
N LEU A 126 -1.89 22.99 10.05
CA LEU A 126 -1.84 21.85 9.14
C LEU A 126 -3.16 21.11 9.12
N ASN A 127 -3.74 20.95 7.93
CA ASN A 127 -5.01 20.26 7.71
C ASN A 127 -4.77 19.02 6.85
N PHE A 128 -5.20 17.86 7.35
CA PHE A 128 -5.02 16.58 6.67
C PHE A 128 -6.36 16.10 6.13
N ASP A 129 -6.41 15.83 4.83
CA ASP A 129 -7.57 15.28 4.14
C ASP A 129 -7.17 13.95 3.51
N VAL A 130 -7.61 12.86 4.14
CA VAL A 130 -7.13 11.50 3.85
C VAL A 130 -8.31 10.56 3.66
N TRP A 131 -8.34 9.91 2.50
CA TRP A 131 -9.42 9.02 2.07
C TRP A 131 -8.95 7.58 2.01
N ARG A 132 -9.66 6.72 2.74
CA ARG A 132 -9.34 5.30 2.79
C ARG A 132 -10.60 4.45 2.66
N SER A 133 -10.41 3.24 2.15
CA SER A 133 -11.39 2.16 2.25
C SER A 133 -10.89 1.09 3.22
N LEU A 134 -11.80 0.56 4.03
CA LEU A 134 -11.56 -0.58 4.91
C LEU A 134 -12.45 -1.75 4.48
N ASN A 135 -11.82 -2.86 4.08
CA ASN A 135 -12.47 -4.09 3.65
C ASN A 135 -13.46 -3.87 2.51
N LYS A 136 -13.02 -3.19 1.44
CA LYS A 136 -13.80 -2.90 0.23
C LYS A 136 -15.15 -2.20 0.48
N ARG A 137 -15.23 -1.40 1.55
CA ARG A 137 -16.35 -0.47 1.75
C ARG A 137 -16.17 0.78 0.87
N PHE A 138 -17.17 1.67 0.90
CA PHE A 138 -17.00 3.04 0.42
C PHE A 138 -15.70 3.66 0.96
N GLN A 139 -15.03 4.41 0.09
CA GLN A 139 -13.93 5.27 0.49
C GLN A 139 -14.52 6.46 1.24
N GLN A 140 -13.97 6.75 2.41
CA GLN A 140 -14.42 7.86 3.26
C GLN A 140 -13.21 8.52 3.92
N ARG A 141 -13.42 9.73 4.45
CA ARG A 141 -12.39 10.44 5.21
C ARG A 141 -12.11 9.75 6.53
N ILE A 142 -10.83 9.69 6.89
CA ILE A 142 -10.39 9.18 8.20
C ILE A 142 -10.15 10.29 9.21
N TYR A 143 -9.70 11.46 8.77
CA TYR A 143 -9.46 12.65 9.58
C TYR A 143 -10.44 13.75 9.22
N ASP A 144 -10.88 14.52 10.22
CA ASP A 144 -11.64 15.74 9.97
C ASP A 144 -10.71 16.79 9.32
N PRO A 145 -10.94 17.18 8.05
CA PRO A 145 -10.04 18.10 7.34
C PRO A 145 -10.06 19.51 7.93
N ARG A 146 -11.01 19.85 8.80
CA ARG A 146 -11.16 21.20 9.39
C ARG A 146 -10.25 21.40 10.61
N VAL A 147 -9.81 20.31 11.24
CA VAL A 147 -9.02 20.32 12.47
C VAL A 147 -7.54 20.56 12.15
N ASP A 148 -6.91 21.44 12.93
CA ASP A 148 -5.46 21.62 12.89
C ASP A 148 -4.74 20.44 13.56
N MET A 149 -3.98 19.68 12.79
CA MET A 149 -3.31 18.48 13.25
C MET A 149 -2.21 18.79 14.28
N LEU A 150 -1.63 19.99 14.29
CA LEU A 150 -0.61 20.37 15.27
C LEU A 150 -1.20 20.54 16.67
N THR A 151 -2.35 21.18 16.78
CA THR A 151 -3.02 21.47 18.06
C THR A 151 -4.05 20.42 18.48
N ALA A 152 -4.43 19.50 17.59
CA ALA A 152 -5.40 18.45 17.86
C ALA A 152 -5.06 17.60 19.10
N ASP A 153 -6.00 17.42 20.04
CA ASP A 153 -5.80 16.57 21.22
C ASP A 153 -5.67 15.10 20.82
N TRP A 154 -4.68 14.41 21.39
CA TRP A 154 -4.48 12.98 21.21
C TRP A 154 -3.98 12.36 22.51
N SER A 155 -4.51 11.20 22.85
CA SER A 155 -4.14 10.46 24.06
C SER A 155 -4.34 8.97 23.82
N LEU A 156 -3.39 8.15 24.26
CA LEU A 156 -3.43 6.69 24.10
C LEU A 156 -4.73 6.05 24.62
N PHE A 157 -5.30 6.58 25.71
CA PHE A 157 -6.42 5.97 26.44
C PHE A 157 -7.79 6.56 26.09
N ARG A 158 -7.85 7.69 25.39
CA ARG A 158 -9.10 8.38 25.05
C ARG A 158 -9.36 8.28 23.55
N LYS A 159 -10.63 8.20 23.16
CA LYS A 159 -10.98 8.21 21.73
C LYS A 159 -10.57 9.55 21.12
N THR A 160 -9.92 9.48 19.97
CA THR A 160 -9.46 10.65 19.24
C THR A 160 -10.65 11.39 18.61
N PRO A 161 -10.90 12.67 18.94
CA PRO A 161 -12.13 13.36 18.57
C PRO A 161 -12.19 13.79 17.09
N TRP A 162 -11.03 13.96 16.46
CA TRP A 162 -10.88 14.37 15.06
C TRP A 162 -10.78 13.19 14.08
N ILE A 163 -10.99 11.97 14.58
CA ILE A 163 -11.16 10.78 13.73
C ILE A 163 -12.61 10.69 13.30
N MET A 164 -12.82 10.65 11.99
CA MET A 164 -14.15 10.48 11.40
C MET A 164 -14.71 9.09 11.72
N PRO A 165 -15.99 8.97 12.11
CA PRO A 165 -16.59 7.69 12.41
C PRO A 165 -16.65 6.82 11.15
N LEU A 166 -16.40 5.51 11.30
CA LEU A 166 -16.66 4.56 10.23
C LEU A 166 -18.16 4.55 9.92
N LEU A 167 -18.56 4.75 8.66
CA LEU A 167 -19.94 4.65 8.21
C LEU A 167 -20.41 3.19 8.19
N VAL A 168 -20.71 2.65 9.38
CA VAL A 168 -21.11 1.24 9.56
C VAL A 168 -22.48 0.96 8.93
N ASP A 169 -23.38 1.94 8.91
CA ASP A 169 -24.74 1.80 8.36
C ASP A 169 -24.74 1.54 6.84
N LEU A 170 -23.63 1.87 6.15
CA LEU A 170 -23.44 1.55 4.74
C LEU A 170 -22.86 0.14 4.52
N SER A 171 -22.76 -0.69 5.55
CA SER A 171 -22.17 -2.03 5.46
C SER A 171 -22.93 -2.98 4.53
N ASP A 172 -24.24 -2.79 4.40
CA ASP A 172 -25.12 -3.62 3.56
C ASP A 172 -24.89 -3.38 2.07
N TRP A 173 -24.30 -2.24 1.71
CA TRP A 173 -23.98 -1.93 0.33
C TRP A 173 -22.87 -2.81 -0.25
N ARG A 174 -22.08 -3.51 0.56
CA ARG A 174 -20.92 -4.26 0.06
C ARG A 174 -21.24 -5.23 -1.06
N THR A 175 -22.31 -6.00 -0.92
CA THR A 175 -22.73 -6.95 -1.96
C THR A 175 -23.09 -6.21 -3.24
N LYS A 176 -23.84 -5.11 -3.13
CA LYS A 176 -24.21 -4.24 -4.25
C LYS A 176 -22.99 -3.59 -4.92
N LEU A 177 -22.00 -3.14 -4.15
CA LEU A 177 -20.75 -2.57 -4.71
C LEU A 177 -19.98 -3.62 -5.51
N GLN A 178 -19.90 -4.85 -4.99
CA GLN A 178 -19.25 -5.97 -5.69
C GLN A 178 -20.00 -6.37 -6.96
N GLU A 179 -21.34 -6.38 -6.93
CA GLU A 179 -22.16 -6.62 -8.11
C GLU A 179 -21.96 -5.54 -9.19
N ILE A 180 -21.91 -4.27 -8.78
CA ILE A 180 -21.63 -3.15 -9.70
C ILE A 180 -20.24 -3.31 -10.32
N GLU A 181 -19.20 -3.51 -9.50
CA GLU A 181 -17.83 -3.72 -9.95
C GLU A 181 -17.73 -4.90 -10.94
N LYS A 182 -18.37 -6.03 -10.61
CA LYS A 182 -18.40 -7.21 -11.48
C LYS A 182 -19.11 -6.93 -12.81
N SER A 183 -20.28 -6.27 -12.78
CA SER A 183 -21.05 -5.94 -14.00
C SER A 183 -20.28 -4.99 -14.93
N LEU A 184 -19.50 -4.08 -14.36
CA LEU A 184 -18.64 -3.17 -15.12
C LEU A 184 -17.49 -3.91 -15.77
N MET A 185 -16.82 -4.81 -15.04
CA MET A 185 -15.76 -5.65 -15.59
C MET A 185 -16.26 -6.55 -16.74
N GLU A 186 -17.49 -7.06 -16.66
CA GLU A 186 -18.12 -7.85 -17.73
C GLU A 186 -18.46 -7.00 -18.97
N THR A 187 -18.87 -5.75 -18.76
CA THR A 187 -19.27 -4.84 -19.85
C THR A 187 -18.07 -4.18 -20.52
N SER A 188 -17.02 -3.87 -19.77
CA SER A 188 -15.84 -3.14 -20.23
C SER A 188 -14.62 -3.56 -19.43
N SER A 189 -13.71 -4.29 -20.07
CA SER A 189 -12.52 -4.87 -19.42
C SER A 189 -11.58 -3.83 -18.81
N ASN A 190 -11.65 -2.57 -19.25
CA ASN A 190 -10.72 -1.51 -18.87
C ASN A 190 -11.42 -0.33 -18.19
N ALA A 191 -12.67 -0.54 -17.75
CA ALA A 191 -13.41 0.42 -16.96
C ALA A 191 -13.21 0.10 -15.47
N ASP A 192 -12.85 1.11 -14.70
CA ASP A 192 -12.69 1.02 -13.26
C ASP A 192 -13.77 1.83 -12.55
N VAL A 193 -14.07 1.44 -11.31
CA VAL A 193 -15.06 2.11 -10.46
C VAL A 193 -14.46 2.45 -9.10
N VAL A 194 -14.76 3.67 -8.63
CA VAL A 194 -14.37 4.13 -7.30
C VAL A 194 -15.61 4.58 -6.54
N PHE A 195 -15.87 3.93 -5.41
CA PHE A 195 -17.02 4.23 -4.55
C PHE A 195 -16.61 5.16 -3.41
N VAL A 196 -17.31 6.28 -3.27
CA VAL A 196 -17.02 7.34 -2.31
C VAL A 196 -18.22 7.60 -1.42
N ALA A 197 -17.98 7.83 -0.14
CA ALA A 197 -18.94 8.34 0.83
C ALA A 197 -18.32 9.49 1.61
N ASP A 198 -18.97 10.66 1.61
CA ASP A 198 -18.51 11.83 2.35
C ASP A 198 -19.57 12.33 3.34
N PHE A 199 -19.12 13.08 4.33
CA PHE A 199 -19.94 13.56 5.44
C PHE A 199 -20.64 14.88 5.10
N PRO A 200 -21.81 15.14 5.72
CA PRO A 200 -22.54 16.41 5.57
C PRO A 200 -21.66 17.64 5.76
N GLY A 201 -21.77 18.60 4.84
CA GLY A 201 -21.05 19.88 4.90
C GLY A 201 -19.56 19.79 4.57
N LEU A 202 -19.08 18.65 4.07
CA LEU A 202 -17.74 18.49 3.50
C LEU A 202 -17.80 18.41 1.97
N PHE A 203 -16.65 18.60 1.33
CA PHE A 203 -16.53 18.57 -0.12
C PHE A 203 -15.25 17.86 -0.58
N LEU A 204 -15.37 17.05 -1.63
CA LEU A 204 -14.22 16.41 -2.29
C LEU A 204 -13.85 17.21 -3.54
N GLU A 205 -12.68 17.85 -3.50
CA GLU A 205 -12.02 18.37 -4.70
C GLU A 205 -11.25 17.21 -5.36
N ASN A 206 -11.54 16.95 -6.62
CA ASN A 206 -10.90 15.89 -7.38
C ASN A 206 -10.49 16.38 -8.77
N PHE A 207 -9.40 15.83 -9.30
CA PHE A 207 -8.89 16.13 -10.63
C PHE A 207 -9.02 14.89 -11.50
N VAL A 208 -9.62 15.03 -12.68
CA VAL A 208 -9.75 13.94 -13.65
C VAL A 208 -8.59 14.04 -14.64
N HIS A 209 -7.63 13.12 -14.57
CA HIS A 209 -6.49 13.12 -15.50
C HIS A 209 -6.92 12.87 -16.94
N ILE A 210 -6.18 13.41 -17.92
CA ILE A 210 -6.47 13.28 -19.37
C ILE A 210 -6.52 11.82 -19.87
N ASP A 211 -5.78 10.93 -19.20
CA ASP A 211 -5.75 9.49 -19.49
C ASP A 211 -7.00 8.74 -18.98
N LEU A 212 -7.82 9.38 -18.15
CA LEU A 212 -9.07 8.83 -17.63
C LEU A 212 -10.24 9.37 -18.46
N LYS A 213 -10.50 8.73 -19.59
CA LYS A 213 -11.59 9.13 -20.49
C LYS A 213 -12.93 8.55 -20.07
N ASN A 214 -14.01 9.20 -20.52
CA ASN A 214 -15.40 8.81 -20.22
C ASN A 214 -15.67 8.73 -18.71
N THR A 215 -15.09 9.66 -17.95
CA THR A 215 -15.26 9.74 -16.50
C THR A 215 -16.65 10.28 -16.19
N SER A 216 -17.44 9.49 -15.47
CA SER A 216 -18.78 9.86 -15.04
C SER A 216 -18.94 9.68 -13.54
N ILE A 217 -19.76 10.54 -12.95
CA ILE A 217 -20.20 10.44 -11.56
C ILE A 217 -21.66 9.99 -11.54
N THR A 218 -21.99 9.04 -10.68
CA THR A 218 -23.37 8.59 -10.45
C THR A 218 -23.67 8.62 -8.95
N LEU A 219 -24.78 9.26 -8.56
CA LEU A 219 -25.16 9.34 -7.16
C LEU A 219 -25.93 8.08 -6.74
N LEU A 220 -25.46 7.45 -5.66
CA LEU A 220 -26.01 6.19 -5.16
C LEU A 220 -26.93 6.36 -3.94
N LYS A 221 -26.68 7.38 -3.10
CA LYS A 221 -27.50 7.73 -1.94
C LYS A 221 -27.24 9.20 -1.57
N GLY A 222 -28.28 9.91 -1.13
CA GLY A 222 -28.17 11.28 -0.61
C GLY A 222 -28.31 12.34 -1.70
N GLU A 223 -27.71 13.50 -1.47
CA GLU A 223 -27.75 14.64 -2.38
C GLU A 223 -26.37 15.32 -2.43
N VAL A 224 -25.90 15.62 -3.63
CA VAL A 224 -24.62 16.31 -3.84
C VAL A 224 -24.78 17.46 -4.82
N THR A 225 -23.95 18.48 -4.67
CA THR A 225 -23.78 19.53 -5.67
C THR A 225 -22.38 19.43 -6.24
N VAL A 226 -22.29 19.20 -7.55
CA VAL A 226 -21.03 19.14 -8.29
C VAL A 226 -20.75 20.51 -8.87
N GLU A 227 -19.64 21.11 -8.46
CA GLU A 227 -19.14 22.39 -8.95
C GLU A 227 -18.05 22.14 -9.99
N ILE A 228 -18.23 22.69 -11.19
CA ILE A 228 -17.30 22.59 -12.33
C ILE A 228 -17.14 23.98 -12.91
N GLN A 229 -15.91 24.51 -12.93
CA GLN A 229 -15.61 25.85 -13.44
C GLN A 229 -16.52 26.97 -12.85
N GLY A 230 -16.92 26.84 -11.58
CA GLY A 230 -17.83 27.78 -10.90
C GLY A 230 -19.32 27.61 -11.22
N HIS A 231 -19.70 26.61 -12.01
CA HIS A 231 -21.09 26.22 -12.24
C HIS A 231 -21.49 25.05 -11.35
N ASN A 232 -22.64 25.18 -10.68
CA ASN A 232 -23.15 24.18 -9.73
C ASN A 232 -24.24 23.31 -10.37
N PHE A 233 -24.08 22.01 -10.26
CA PHE A 233 -25.01 20.99 -10.75
C PHE A 233 -25.45 20.11 -9.58
N THR A 234 -26.72 20.16 -9.21
CA THR A 234 -27.25 19.31 -8.15
C THR A 234 -27.64 17.95 -8.71
N LEU A 235 -27.15 16.89 -8.08
CA LEU A 235 -27.48 15.50 -8.41
C LEU A 235 -28.27 14.89 -7.25
N LYS A 236 -29.30 14.13 -7.60
CA LYS A 236 -30.13 13.32 -6.70
C LYS A 236 -29.88 11.84 -6.94
N GLU A 237 -30.38 11.00 -6.05
CA GLU A 237 -30.15 9.56 -6.10
C GLU A 237 -30.58 8.96 -7.45
N GLY A 238 -29.67 8.25 -8.10
CA GLY A 238 -29.86 7.69 -9.45
C GLY A 238 -29.39 8.60 -10.58
N ASP A 239 -29.15 9.89 -10.33
CA ASP A 239 -28.66 10.81 -11.36
C ASP A 239 -27.21 10.48 -11.73
N LYS A 240 -26.92 10.67 -13.02
CA LYS A 240 -25.59 10.48 -13.61
C LYS A 240 -25.17 11.73 -14.37
N MET A 241 -23.91 12.11 -14.21
CA MET A 241 -23.30 13.25 -14.89
C MET A 241 -21.95 12.86 -15.48
N GLN A 242 -21.66 13.34 -16.69
CA GLN A 242 -20.34 13.23 -17.29
C GLN A 242 -19.45 14.35 -16.80
N LEU A 243 -18.18 14.03 -16.50
CA LEU A 243 -17.21 14.98 -16.00
C LEU A 243 -16.18 15.31 -17.09
N PRO A 244 -15.75 16.57 -17.19
CA PRO A 244 -14.66 16.94 -18.08
C PRO A 244 -13.36 16.27 -17.64
N PHE A 245 -12.47 16.00 -18.60
CA PHE A 245 -11.11 15.55 -18.34
C PHE A 245 -10.17 16.76 -18.27
N ASP A 246 -9.02 16.58 -17.62
CA ASP A 246 -8.00 17.62 -17.39
C ASP A 246 -8.50 18.83 -16.58
N GLU A 247 -9.51 18.60 -15.74
CA GLU A 247 -10.15 19.65 -14.95
C GLU A 247 -10.42 19.20 -13.51
N PHE A 248 -10.49 20.19 -12.62
CA PHE A 248 -10.95 20.00 -11.25
C PHE A 248 -12.47 20.13 -11.18
N HIS A 249 -13.06 19.28 -10.35
CA HIS A 249 -14.44 19.43 -9.90
C HIS A 249 -14.52 19.26 -8.39
N ILE A 250 -15.52 19.90 -7.80
CA ILE A 250 -15.76 19.84 -6.36
C ILE A 250 -17.11 19.22 -6.12
N VAL A 251 -17.15 18.11 -5.38
CA VAL A 251 -18.40 17.45 -4.98
C VAL A 251 -18.74 17.84 -3.56
N HIS A 252 -19.75 18.69 -3.39
CA HIS A 252 -20.25 19.14 -2.10
C HIS A 252 -21.34 18.20 -1.59
N THR A 253 -21.19 17.70 -0.36
CA THR A 253 -22.21 16.88 0.31
C THR A 253 -23.22 17.79 1.00
N VAL A 254 -24.39 17.95 0.40
CA VAL A 254 -25.43 18.90 0.85
C VAL A 254 -26.53 18.25 1.69
N SER A 255 -26.65 16.93 1.66
CA SER A 255 -27.63 16.19 2.46
C SER A 255 -27.31 16.20 3.96
N THR A 256 -28.34 15.95 4.78
CA THR A 256 -28.22 15.82 6.24
C THR A 256 -27.53 14.52 6.67
N GLU A 257 -27.60 13.49 5.83
CA GLU A 257 -26.88 12.23 5.97
C GLU A 257 -25.68 12.19 5.02
N PRO A 258 -24.69 11.29 5.24
CA PRO A 258 -23.61 11.06 4.30
C PRO A 258 -24.13 10.74 2.89
N SER A 259 -23.53 11.38 1.87
CA SER A 259 -23.82 11.08 0.46
C SER A 259 -22.85 10.05 -0.08
N CYS A 260 -23.37 9.11 -0.86
CA CYS A 260 -22.60 8.05 -1.50
C CYS A 260 -22.69 8.20 -3.01
N TYR A 261 -21.56 8.23 -3.70
CA TYR A 261 -21.49 8.32 -5.16
C TYR A 261 -20.38 7.40 -5.68
N MET A 262 -20.43 7.11 -6.98
CA MET A 262 -19.38 6.38 -7.67
C MET A 262 -18.83 7.16 -8.84
N TYR A 263 -17.52 7.04 -9.05
CA TYR A 263 -16.87 7.40 -10.30
C TYR A 263 -16.69 6.16 -11.15
N ILE A 264 -17.04 6.25 -12.42
CA ILE A 264 -16.70 5.25 -13.43
C ILE A 264 -15.83 5.94 -14.45
N PHE A 265 -14.66 5.37 -14.76
CA PHE A 265 -13.74 5.91 -15.75
C PHE A 265 -13.08 4.79 -16.54
N VAL A 266 -12.63 5.11 -17.76
CA VAL A 266 -11.89 4.19 -18.61
C VAL A 266 -10.43 4.62 -18.64
N ASN A 267 -9.54 3.73 -18.22
CA ASN A 267 -8.10 3.97 -18.24
C ASN A 267 -7.57 3.79 -19.68
N THR A 268 -7.36 4.89 -20.40
CA THR A 268 -6.93 4.79 -21.80
C THR A 268 -5.49 4.33 -21.95
N THR A 269 -4.63 4.61 -20.98
CA THR A 269 -3.25 4.14 -20.98
C THR A 269 -3.20 2.61 -20.94
N GLU A 270 -4.06 1.99 -20.13
CA GLU A 270 -4.17 0.52 -20.07
C GLU A 270 -4.75 -0.05 -21.36
N VAL A 271 -5.75 0.61 -21.95
CA VAL A 271 -6.31 0.23 -23.27
C VAL A 271 -5.22 0.22 -24.35
N GLU A 272 -4.41 1.29 -24.41
CA GLU A 272 -3.31 1.40 -25.36
C GLU A 272 -2.24 0.33 -25.10
N PHE A 273 -1.89 0.11 -23.83
CA PHE A 273 -0.91 -0.89 -23.42
C PHE A 273 -1.34 -2.30 -23.85
N GLN A 274 -2.58 -2.71 -23.55
CA GLN A 274 -3.09 -4.03 -23.93
C GLN A 274 -3.17 -4.20 -25.45
N ARG A 275 -3.60 -3.16 -26.18
CA ARG A 275 -3.60 -3.18 -27.65
C ARG A 275 -2.19 -3.41 -28.19
N ASN A 276 -1.20 -2.65 -27.71
CA ASN A 276 0.18 -2.78 -28.17
C ASN A 276 0.79 -4.14 -27.78
N LEU A 277 0.46 -4.66 -26.60
CA LEU A 277 0.87 -6.00 -26.16
C LEU A 277 0.32 -7.09 -27.09
N THR A 278 -0.96 -7.02 -27.48
CA THR A 278 -1.55 -8.00 -28.40
C THR A 278 -0.92 -7.95 -29.80
N LEU A 279 -0.62 -6.74 -30.30
CA LEU A 279 0.10 -6.57 -31.57
C LEU A 279 1.52 -7.15 -31.48
N TYR A 280 2.22 -6.92 -30.37
CA TYR A 280 3.56 -7.46 -30.15
C TYR A 280 3.56 -9.00 -30.10
N GLU A 281 2.58 -9.60 -29.41
CA GLU A 281 2.40 -11.06 -29.37
C GLU A 281 2.12 -11.63 -30.77
N GLN A 282 1.29 -10.96 -31.58
CA GLN A 282 1.01 -11.33 -32.97
C GLN A 282 2.25 -11.25 -33.87
N MET A 283 3.13 -10.26 -33.66
CA MET A 283 4.41 -10.16 -34.36
C MET A 283 5.34 -11.33 -34.02
N ILE A 284 5.46 -11.68 -32.73
CA ILE A 284 6.29 -12.81 -32.29
C ILE A 284 5.79 -14.13 -32.91
N ASN A 285 4.47 -14.31 -32.98
CA ASN A 285 3.86 -15.49 -33.58
C ASN A 285 3.87 -15.49 -35.12
N HIS A 286 4.54 -14.51 -35.76
CA HIS A 286 4.59 -14.32 -37.21
C HIS A 286 3.23 -14.21 -37.90
N THR A 287 2.18 -13.82 -37.17
CA THR A 287 0.81 -13.70 -37.71
C THR A 287 0.56 -12.39 -38.45
N ILE A 288 1.40 -11.37 -38.23
CA ILE A 288 1.33 -10.05 -38.87
C ILE A 288 2.72 -9.64 -39.34
N THR A 289 2.82 -9.03 -40.53
CA THR A 289 4.08 -8.54 -41.10
C THR A 289 4.37 -7.09 -40.69
N GLN A 290 5.66 -6.74 -40.55
CA GLN A 290 6.08 -5.39 -40.11
C GLN A 290 5.49 -4.26 -40.99
N SER A 291 5.34 -4.49 -42.29
CA SER A 291 4.73 -3.55 -43.25
C SER A 291 3.25 -3.22 -42.98
N GLU A 292 2.49 -4.14 -42.38
CA GLU A 292 1.07 -3.92 -42.06
C GLU A 292 0.90 -3.02 -40.81
N ILE A 293 1.91 -2.94 -39.96
CA ILE A 293 1.91 -2.12 -38.74
C ILE A 293 2.50 -0.73 -39.01
N GLU A 294 3.46 -0.60 -39.93
CA GLU A 294 4.03 0.69 -40.33
C GLU A 294 3.01 1.65 -40.93
N GLY A 295 2.00 1.13 -41.67
CA GLY A 295 0.90 1.94 -42.22
C GLY A 295 0.02 2.63 -41.16
N ASN A 296 0.08 2.19 -39.90
CA ASN A 296 -0.70 2.74 -38.79
C ASN A 296 0.11 3.68 -37.88
N GLY A 297 1.39 3.94 -38.18
CA GLY A 297 2.24 4.85 -37.38
C GLY A 297 2.68 4.30 -36.00
N THR A 298 2.32 3.06 -35.66
CA THR A 298 2.43 2.48 -34.30
C THR A 298 3.69 1.66 -34.03
N LEU A 299 4.50 1.34 -35.04
CA LEU A 299 5.62 0.40 -34.90
C LEU A 299 6.70 0.94 -33.93
N MET A 300 7.05 2.22 -34.05
CA MET A 300 8.08 2.86 -33.23
C MET A 300 7.67 2.96 -31.75
N ASP A 301 6.38 3.14 -31.47
CA ASP A 301 5.85 3.17 -30.11
C ASP A 301 5.85 1.79 -29.45
N ILE A 302 5.63 0.72 -30.22
CA ILE A 302 5.69 -0.67 -29.75
C ILE A 302 7.15 -1.07 -29.49
N LEU A 303 8.07 -0.70 -30.38
CA LEU A 303 9.50 -1.00 -30.29
C LEU A 303 10.28 -0.04 -29.38
N ASN A 304 9.60 0.89 -28.71
CA ASN A 304 10.21 1.72 -27.69
C ASN A 304 10.84 0.83 -26.61
N GLY A 305 12.16 0.91 -26.43
CA GLY A 305 12.93 -0.03 -25.59
C GLY A 305 12.46 -0.13 -24.14
N ILE A 306 11.80 0.88 -23.59
CA ILE A 306 11.19 0.83 -22.23
C ILE A 306 9.90 0.00 -22.25
N LYS A 307 8.95 0.33 -23.15
CA LYS A 307 7.66 -0.37 -23.28
C LYS A 307 7.87 -1.83 -23.74
N LEU A 308 8.84 -2.07 -24.61
CA LEU A 308 9.19 -3.41 -25.10
C LEU A 308 9.56 -4.37 -23.96
N ARG A 309 10.38 -3.92 -23.00
CA ARG A 309 10.75 -4.74 -21.84
C ARG A 309 9.52 -5.07 -20.98
N GLN A 310 8.60 -4.12 -20.83
CA GLN A 310 7.35 -4.35 -20.10
C GLN A 310 6.49 -5.40 -20.80
N TYR A 311 6.33 -5.32 -22.13
CA TYR A 311 5.61 -6.34 -22.89
C TYR A 311 6.26 -7.72 -22.76
N GLN A 312 7.59 -7.80 -22.88
CA GLN A 312 8.34 -9.05 -22.71
C GLN A 312 8.15 -9.66 -21.31
N GLN A 313 8.21 -8.83 -20.27
CA GLN A 313 7.97 -9.27 -18.89
C GLN A 313 6.55 -9.82 -18.72
N VAL A 314 5.53 -9.10 -19.20
CA VAL A 314 4.13 -9.54 -19.11
C VAL A 314 3.91 -10.86 -19.85
N LEU A 315 4.46 -11.02 -21.06
CA LEU A 315 4.36 -12.28 -21.80
C LEU A 315 5.09 -13.40 -21.06
N GLN A 316 6.31 -13.16 -20.57
CA GLN A 316 7.07 -14.14 -19.80
C GLN A 316 6.31 -14.61 -18.55
N ASP A 317 5.69 -13.68 -17.82
CA ASP A 317 4.88 -14.01 -16.65
C ASP A 317 3.65 -14.84 -17.02
N ARG A 318 2.97 -14.52 -18.14
CA ARG A 318 1.86 -15.34 -18.67
C ARG A 318 2.32 -16.75 -19.05
N PHE A 319 3.49 -16.88 -19.69
CA PHE A 319 4.08 -18.18 -20.02
C PHE A 319 4.39 -19.00 -18.75
N ILE A 320 5.01 -18.39 -17.74
CA ILE A 320 5.30 -19.04 -16.46
C ILE A 320 4.01 -19.46 -15.75
N GLN A 321 2.98 -18.61 -15.73
CA GLN A 321 1.68 -18.96 -15.14
C GLN A 321 1.04 -20.15 -15.85
N LYS A 322 1.08 -20.18 -17.19
CA LYS A 322 0.57 -21.31 -17.97
C LYS A 322 1.36 -22.58 -17.68
N GLU A 323 2.68 -22.52 -17.72
CA GLU A 323 3.56 -23.67 -17.43
C GLU A 323 3.31 -24.20 -16.01
N THR A 324 3.25 -23.33 -15.00
CA THR A 324 2.97 -23.72 -13.61
C THR A 324 1.60 -24.35 -13.42
N SER A 325 0.57 -23.92 -14.17
CA SER A 325 -0.75 -24.55 -14.15
C SER A 325 -0.77 -25.95 -14.77
N GLU A 326 0.15 -26.22 -15.71
CA GLU A 326 0.28 -27.51 -16.42
C GLU A 326 1.26 -28.48 -15.73
N MET A 327 2.02 -28.02 -14.72
CA MET A 327 3.02 -28.83 -14.00
C MET A 327 2.39 -29.92 -13.13
N SER A 328 3.01 -31.10 -13.13
CA SER A 328 2.70 -32.18 -12.18
C SER A 328 3.10 -31.81 -10.74
N LEU A 329 2.48 -32.47 -9.75
CA LEU A 329 2.77 -32.24 -8.32
C LEU A 329 4.27 -32.40 -7.97
N TRP A 330 4.97 -33.35 -8.59
CA TRP A 330 6.41 -33.54 -8.38
C TRP A 330 7.26 -32.41 -8.96
N GLN A 331 6.87 -31.89 -10.14
CA GLN A 331 7.52 -30.73 -10.73
C GLN A 331 7.26 -29.48 -9.89
N GLN A 332 6.03 -29.27 -9.40
CA GLN A 332 5.69 -28.17 -8.50
C GLN A 332 6.50 -28.24 -7.20
N PHE A 333 6.67 -29.45 -6.63
CA PHE A 333 7.49 -29.65 -5.44
C PHE A 333 8.97 -29.32 -5.71
N ASN A 334 9.55 -29.84 -6.79
CA ASN A 334 10.94 -29.56 -7.15
C ASN A 334 11.17 -28.07 -7.43
N TRP A 335 10.25 -27.44 -8.16
CA TRP A 335 10.27 -26.00 -8.42
C TRP A 335 10.18 -25.20 -7.11
N PHE A 336 9.28 -25.59 -6.20
CA PHE A 336 9.14 -24.96 -4.88
C PHE A 336 10.44 -25.08 -4.06
N ILE A 337 11.02 -26.28 -3.98
CA ILE A 337 12.26 -26.52 -3.23
C ILE A 337 13.40 -25.69 -3.84
N ASN A 338 13.56 -25.69 -5.15
CA ASN A 338 14.60 -24.91 -5.82
C ASN A 338 14.39 -23.40 -5.63
N SER A 339 13.14 -22.94 -5.72
CA SER A 339 12.76 -21.54 -5.47
C SER A 339 13.08 -21.12 -4.03
N LYS A 340 12.71 -21.94 -3.03
CA LYS A 340 13.03 -21.69 -1.63
C LYS A 340 14.53 -21.74 -1.37
N TYR A 341 15.25 -22.69 -1.94
CA TYR A 341 16.70 -22.76 -1.87
C TYR A 341 17.36 -21.49 -2.41
N ASN A 342 16.91 -20.99 -3.58
CA ASN A 342 17.42 -19.76 -4.17
C ASN A 342 17.14 -18.53 -3.30
N ILE A 343 15.95 -18.42 -2.71
CA ILE A 343 15.61 -17.33 -1.77
C ILE A 343 16.51 -17.38 -0.54
N VAL A 344 16.69 -18.56 0.06
CA VAL A 344 17.52 -18.74 1.26
C VAL A 344 19.00 -18.46 0.94
N SER A 345 19.50 -19.01 -0.16
CA SER A 345 20.87 -18.80 -0.64
C SER A 345 21.14 -17.32 -0.88
N ARG A 346 20.23 -16.62 -1.58
CA ARG A 346 20.31 -15.18 -1.77
C ARG A 346 20.31 -14.45 -0.43
N SER A 347 19.37 -14.76 0.46
CA SER A 347 19.30 -14.12 1.79
C SER A 347 20.59 -14.29 2.59
N PHE A 348 21.21 -15.47 2.52
CA PHE A 348 22.49 -15.75 3.15
C PHE A 348 23.64 -14.94 2.52
N LYS A 349 23.68 -14.80 1.19
CA LYS A 349 24.65 -13.93 0.50
C LYS A 349 24.51 -12.47 0.93
N PHE A 350 23.27 -11.97 1.05
CA PHE A 350 23.01 -10.61 1.53
C PHE A 350 23.45 -10.44 2.99
N LEU A 351 23.22 -11.42 3.86
CA LEU A 351 23.67 -11.41 5.24
C LEU A 351 25.21 -11.40 5.33
N LEU A 352 25.89 -12.24 4.54
CA LEU A 352 27.36 -12.23 4.45
C LEU A 352 27.88 -10.91 3.91
N GLY A 353 27.25 -10.33 2.88
CA GLY A 353 27.59 -9.03 2.33
C GLY A 353 27.44 -7.90 3.35
N ALA A 354 26.36 -7.94 4.16
CA ALA A 354 26.12 -6.96 5.22
C ALA A 354 27.15 -7.10 6.35
N LEU A 355 27.47 -8.32 6.78
CA LEU A 355 28.54 -8.57 7.75
C LEU A 355 29.89 -8.09 7.24
N LYS A 356 30.21 -8.37 5.97
CA LYS A 356 31.42 -7.89 5.32
C LYS A 356 31.45 -6.36 5.27
N SER A 357 30.34 -5.71 4.92
CA SER A 357 30.20 -4.24 4.93
C SER A 357 30.47 -3.64 6.32
N ILE A 358 29.96 -4.26 7.39
CA ILE A 358 30.20 -3.81 8.77
C ILE A 358 31.68 -3.97 9.14
N ILE A 359 32.29 -5.11 8.80
CA ILE A 359 33.69 -5.42 9.14
C ILE A 359 34.67 -4.54 8.35
N THR A 360 34.44 -4.35 7.05
CA THR A 360 35.34 -3.60 6.16
C THR A 360 35.01 -2.10 6.09
N ARG A 361 33.89 -1.67 6.68
CA ARG A 361 33.34 -0.31 6.59
C ARG A 361 33.11 0.19 5.15
N GLN A 362 32.96 -0.71 4.19
CA GLN A 362 32.63 -0.37 2.81
C GLN A 362 31.11 -0.33 2.60
N PRO A 363 30.61 0.50 1.67
CA PRO A 363 29.20 0.51 1.31
C PRO A 363 28.72 -0.88 0.85
N PHE A 364 27.58 -1.32 1.37
CA PHE A 364 27.01 -2.64 1.07
C PHE A 364 26.81 -2.87 -0.44
N GLU A 365 26.37 -1.83 -1.16
CA GLU A 365 26.11 -1.89 -2.60
C GLU A 365 27.37 -2.23 -3.41
N GLU A 366 28.54 -1.69 -3.03
CA GLU A 366 29.80 -1.94 -3.73
C GLU A 366 30.26 -3.40 -3.57
N ILE A 367 30.04 -3.99 -2.40
CA ILE A 367 30.34 -5.40 -2.12
C ILE A 367 29.42 -6.31 -2.92
N MET A 368 28.13 -5.96 -3.00
CA MET A 368 27.15 -6.75 -3.74
C MET A 368 27.39 -6.71 -5.25
N ASN A 369 27.73 -5.54 -5.80
CA ASN A 369 28.02 -5.39 -7.24
C ASN A 369 29.24 -6.22 -7.65
N LYS A 370 30.32 -6.19 -6.86
CA LYS A 370 31.51 -7.04 -7.09
C LYS A 370 31.16 -8.53 -7.05
N THR A 371 30.28 -8.92 -6.11
CA THR A 371 29.85 -10.32 -5.97
C THR A 371 28.97 -10.75 -7.16
N SER A 372 28.06 -9.89 -7.64
CA SER A 372 27.24 -10.17 -8.82
C SER A 372 28.06 -10.20 -10.12
N GLU A 373 29.06 -9.34 -10.26
CA GLU A 373 29.98 -9.35 -11.41
C GLU A 373 30.80 -10.64 -11.45
N THR A 374 31.30 -11.12 -10.30
CA THR A 374 31.98 -12.41 -10.22
C THR A 374 31.06 -13.59 -10.54
N GLU A 375 29.77 -13.50 -10.20
CA GLU A 375 28.79 -14.55 -10.53
C GLU A 375 28.41 -14.53 -12.02
N LEU A 376 28.25 -13.35 -12.63
CA LEU A 376 28.06 -13.24 -14.08
C LEU A 376 29.26 -13.77 -14.86
N ALA A 377 30.49 -13.46 -14.40
CA ALA A 377 31.71 -13.98 -15.00
C ALA A 377 31.82 -15.51 -14.87
N ALA A 378 31.42 -16.07 -13.71
CA ALA A 378 31.40 -17.51 -13.50
C ALA A 378 30.35 -18.23 -14.37
N LYS A 379 29.17 -17.60 -14.57
CA LYS A 379 28.09 -18.16 -15.39
C LYS A 379 28.44 -18.13 -16.89
N ASN A 380 29.03 -17.04 -17.37
CA ASN A 380 29.52 -16.93 -18.75
C ASN A 380 30.67 -17.92 -19.04
N ASN A 381 31.50 -18.25 -18.05
CA ASN A 381 32.52 -19.31 -18.15
C ASN A 381 31.91 -20.72 -18.19
N GLN A 382 30.81 -20.98 -17.48
CA GLN A 382 30.09 -22.27 -17.57
C GLN A 382 29.40 -22.47 -18.92
N ASP A 383 28.80 -21.41 -19.48
CA ASP A 383 28.14 -21.48 -20.79
C ASP A 383 29.18 -21.64 -21.93
N THR A 384 30.39 -21.08 -21.77
CA THR A 384 31.50 -21.32 -22.73
C THR A 384 32.08 -22.72 -22.63
N GLU A 385 32.22 -23.32 -21.44
CA GLU A 385 32.65 -24.72 -21.30
C GLU A 385 31.62 -25.73 -21.84
N GLN A 386 30.31 -25.45 -21.78
CA GLN A 386 29.28 -26.31 -22.39
C GLN A 386 29.28 -26.26 -23.93
N ILE A 387 29.68 -25.14 -24.53
CA ILE A 387 29.77 -25.01 -26.00
C ILE A 387 30.99 -25.79 -26.57
N TYR A 388 32.04 -25.99 -25.77
CA TYR A 388 33.22 -26.79 -26.18
C TYR A 388 33.11 -28.30 -25.89
N ALA A 389 32.00 -28.77 -25.32
CA ALA A 389 31.72 -30.19 -25.09
C ALA A 389 30.76 -30.82 -26.13
N VAL A 390 30.32 -30.05 -27.15
CA VAL A 390 29.44 -30.52 -28.24
C VAL A 390 30.00 -30.16 -29.64
N PHE A 391 31.33 -29.99 -29.76
CA PHE A 391 32.01 -30.02 -31.06
C PHE A 391 33.12 -31.06 -31.09
#